data_AF-A0A3N4JY08-F1
#
_entry.id   AF-A0A3N4JY08-F1
#
_cell.length_a   1.000
_cell.length_b   1.000
_cell.length_c   1.000
_cell.angle_alpha   90.00
_cell.angle_beta   90.00
_cell.angle_gamma   90.00
#
_symmetry.space_group_name_H-M   'P 1'
#
loop_
_entity.id
_entity.type
_entity.pdbx_description
1 polymer ?
#
loop_
_entity_poly.entity_id
_entity_poly.type
_entity_poly.pdbx_seq_one_letter_code
_entity_poly.pdbx_strand_id
1 'polypeptide(L)'
;MRLIKKSIERDMSGSVTLYPEEPEDMWHAFNLIRPNDTVRAPAVRRVTTESRTGSTNSQRVHTTLTISVRKIDFDAQAGQLHINGQVTEENKIVSVGMFHTLDLELHRNFTLIKSEWDSVTLGVVKEACDAGDRAEIGAVVLQEGFANVCFITEHMTLLRQRIEVPVPRKRVGSTTSYEKGLQKFYDVVYQSIIRHFDFNTLKVILLASPGFVAEGLKEYIFLTALQTDYKPVLHSKKKFVTVHCSTGHIHSLNEVLKSPEVAATLADTKFAKETKAMETFFEMMEKDEFRAWYGPKEVERAVDKVRSDGRGG
;
A
#
# COMPACT_ATOMS: atom_id res chain seq x y z
N MET A 1 8.99 8.52 -2.07
CA MET A 1 10.36 8.23 -1.62
C MET A 1 11.28 9.25 -2.24
N ARG A 2 12.22 9.82 -1.51
CA ARG A 2 13.15 10.80 -2.09
C ARG A 2 14.50 10.17 -2.40
N LEU A 3 14.98 10.37 -3.62
CA LEU A 3 16.33 9.98 -4.02
C LEU A 3 17.35 10.96 -3.43
N ILE A 4 18.25 10.47 -2.59
CA ILE A 4 19.29 11.30 -1.95
C ILE A 4 20.59 11.27 -2.74
N LYS A 5 21.03 10.07 -3.15
CA LYS A 5 22.27 9.88 -3.89
C LYS A 5 22.13 8.70 -4.83
N LYS A 6 22.67 8.82 -6.05
CA LYS A 6 22.77 7.76 -7.04
C LYS A 6 24.20 7.69 -7.55
N SER A 7 24.84 6.53 -7.41
CA SER A 7 26.19 6.25 -7.89
C SER A 7 26.17 4.90 -8.58
N ILE A 8 26.06 4.91 -9.91
CA ILE A 8 26.01 3.70 -10.74
C ILE A 8 27.15 3.77 -11.74
N GLU A 9 27.97 2.74 -11.73
CA GLU A 9 29.13 2.58 -12.59
C GLU A 9 28.72 2.10 -13.99
N ARG A 10 29.67 2.11 -14.92
CA ARG A 10 29.41 1.68 -16.32
C ARG A 10 29.07 0.19 -16.45
N ASP A 11 29.47 -0.63 -15.49
CA ASP A 11 29.16 -2.06 -15.42
C ASP A 11 27.77 -2.32 -14.80
N MET A 12 26.97 -1.28 -14.59
CA MET A 12 25.65 -1.31 -13.94
C MET A 12 25.69 -1.65 -12.44
N SER A 13 26.87 -1.86 -11.86
CA SER A 13 27.00 -1.99 -10.40
C SER A 13 26.90 -0.62 -9.73
N GLY A 14 26.51 -0.60 -8.46
CA GLY A 14 26.52 0.65 -7.73
C GLY A 14 25.59 0.70 -6.53
N SER A 15 25.38 1.93 -6.06
CA SER A 15 24.62 2.22 -4.86
C SER A 15 23.63 3.36 -5.05
N VAL A 16 22.49 3.24 -4.40
CA VAL A 16 21.43 4.24 -4.37
C VAL A 16 21.01 4.47 -2.93
N THR A 17 21.06 5.72 -2.49
CA THR A 17 20.60 6.15 -1.16
C THR A 17 19.22 6.76 -1.28
N LEU A 18 18.28 6.22 -0.52
CA LEU A 18 16.86 6.56 -0.57
C LEU A 18 16.38 7.02 0.81
N TYR A 19 15.43 7.95 0.79
CA TYR A 19 14.77 8.49 1.98
C TYR A 19 13.26 8.20 1.88
N PRO A 20 12.75 7.20 2.60
CA PRO A 20 11.33 6.89 2.62
C PRO A 20 10.57 7.92 3.46
N GLU A 21 9.49 8.47 2.91
CA GLU A 21 8.67 9.51 3.52
C GLU A 21 7.30 8.96 3.94
N GLU A 22 6.75 8.04 3.15
CA GLU A 22 5.41 7.49 3.32
C GLU A 22 5.45 5.96 3.48
N PRO A 23 4.42 5.34 4.10
CA PRO A 23 4.33 3.89 4.19
C PRO A 23 4.42 3.14 2.85
N GLU A 24 3.95 3.74 1.75
CA GLU A 24 4.06 3.17 0.40
C GLU A 24 5.51 3.06 -0.09
N ASP A 25 6.39 3.94 0.37
CA ASP A 25 7.81 3.86 0.05
C ASP A 25 8.46 2.58 0.60
N MET A 26 7.93 2.03 1.69
CA MET A 26 8.39 0.75 2.25
C MET A 26 8.00 -0.43 1.35
N TRP A 27 6.83 -0.35 0.70
CA TRP A 27 6.43 -1.33 -0.32
C TRP A 27 7.35 -1.27 -1.55
N HIS A 28 7.69 -0.07 -2.00
CA HIS A 28 8.68 0.09 -3.07
C HIS A 28 10.05 -0.43 -2.67
N ALA A 29 10.51 -0.16 -1.44
CA ALA A 29 11.76 -0.69 -0.91
C ALA A 29 11.74 -2.23 -0.84
N PHE A 30 10.61 -2.83 -0.42
CA PHE A 30 10.42 -4.27 -0.42
C PHE A 30 10.60 -4.89 -1.82
N ASN A 31 10.00 -4.28 -2.85
CA ASN A 31 10.13 -4.76 -4.24
C ASN A 31 11.53 -4.51 -4.83
N LEU A 32 12.22 -3.49 -4.35
CA LEU A 32 13.55 -3.12 -4.83
C LEU A 32 14.65 -4.02 -4.28
N ILE A 33 14.57 -4.37 -2.99
CA ILE A 33 15.59 -5.15 -2.28
C ILE A 33 15.38 -6.64 -2.57
N ARG A 34 16.45 -7.34 -2.96
CA ARG A 34 16.44 -8.77 -3.24
C ARG A 34 17.44 -9.52 -2.36
N PRO A 35 17.27 -10.84 -2.16
CA PRO A 35 18.29 -11.66 -1.53
C PRO A 35 19.65 -11.51 -2.23
N ASN A 36 20.72 -11.51 -1.43
CA ASN A 36 22.12 -11.25 -1.82
C ASN A 36 22.49 -9.80 -2.15
N ASP A 37 21.53 -8.87 -2.20
CA ASP A 37 21.87 -7.44 -2.22
C ASP A 37 22.54 -7.03 -0.91
N THR A 38 23.19 -5.87 -0.91
CA THR A 38 23.79 -5.29 0.30
C THR A 38 23.03 -4.03 0.70
N VAL A 39 22.60 -3.96 1.95
CA VAL A 39 21.84 -2.83 2.50
C VAL A 39 22.62 -2.22 3.66
N ARG A 40 22.77 -0.89 3.63
CA ARG A 40 23.39 -0.10 4.69
C ARG A 40 22.35 0.83 5.30
N ALA A 41 22.06 0.67 6.59
CA ALA A 41 21.08 1.48 7.30
C ALA A 41 21.45 1.68 8.79
N PRO A 42 20.87 2.69 9.47
CA PRO A 42 20.94 2.82 10.91
C PRO A 42 20.31 1.62 11.62
N ALA A 43 20.93 1.17 12.70
CA ALA A 43 20.51 0.02 13.49
C ALA A 43 20.73 0.29 14.98
N VAL A 44 19.95 -0.40 15.82
CA VAL A 44 20.15 -0.38 17.28
C VAL A 44 20.59 -1.77 17.73
N ARG A 45 21.75 -1.84 18.37
CA ARG A 45 22.26 -3.10 18.93
C ARG A 45 22.43 -2.98 20.43
N ARG A 46 21.94 -3.99 21.16
CA ARG A 46 22.28 -4.17 22.57
C ARG A 46 23.68 -4.78 22.66
N VAL A 47 24.59 -4.05 23.29
CA VAL A 47 25.96 -4.47 23.55
C VAL A 47 26.07 -4.79 25.03
N THR A 48 26.52 -6.00 25.35
CA THR A 48 26.81 -6.39 26.72
C THR A 48 28.31 -6.39 26.90
N THR A 49 28.80 -5.55 27.81
CA THR A 49 30.21 -5.50 28.18
C THR A 49 30.38 -6.17 29.53
N GLU A 50 31.31 -7.11 29.61
CA GLU A 50 31.67 -7.79 30.87
C GLU A 50 32.93 -7.15 31.43
N SER A 51 32.86 -6.71 32.69
CA SER A 51 34.01 -6.14 33.39
C SER A 51 34.96 -7.24 33.89
N ARG A 52 36.22 -6.88 34.17
CA ARG A 52 37.19 -7.81 34.76
C ARG A 52 36.78 -8.36 36.13
N THR A 53 35.79 -7.75 36.79
CA THR A 53 35.22 -8.23 38.06
C THR A 53 33.94 -9.06 37.87
N GLY A 54 33.60 -9.45 36.64
CA GLY A 54 32.45 -10.31 36.32
C GLY A 54 31.09 -9.60 36.32
N SER A 55 31.05 -8.28 36.48
CA SER A 55 29.80 -7.52 36.35
C SER A 55 29.48 -7.27 34.88
N THR A 56 28.26 -7.57 34.47
CA THR A 56 27.78 -7.34 33.11
C THR A 56 26.98 -6.04 33.06
N ASN A 57 27.32 -5.17 32.09
CA ASN A 57 26.55 -3.97 31.80
C ASN A 57 26.03 -4.05 30.37
N SER A 58 24.74 -3.78 30.17
CA SER A 58 24.12 -3.80 28.85
C SER A 58 23.69 -2.40 28.43
N GLN A 59 24.17 -1.94 27.28
CA GLN A 59 23.81 -0.64 26.70
C GLN A 59 23.25 -0.82 25.29
N ARG A 60 22.25 -0.02 24.92
CA ARG A 60 21.77 0.08 23.54
C ARG A 60 22.60 1.12 22.81
N VAL A 61 23.20 0.73 21.69
CA VAL A 61 24.08 1.58 20.89
C VAL A 61 23.50 1.71 19.48
N HIS A 62 23.36 2.96 19.02
CA HIS A 62 23.01 3.27 17.64
C HIS A 62 24.27 3.17 16.78
N THR A 63 24.20 2.40 15.70
CA THR A 63 25.30 2.24 14.74
C THR A 63 24.74 2.08 13.34
N THR A 64 25.55 2.32 12.32
CA THR A 64 25.16 2.01 10.94
C THR A 64 25.75 0.65 10.58
N LEU A 65 24.90 -0.28 10.15
CA LEU A 65 25.34 -1.61 9.75
C LEU A 65 25.13 -1.78 8.24
N THR A 66 26.07 -2.48 7.63
CA THR A 66 25.99 -2.93 6.24
C THR A 66 25.82 -4.44 6.26
N ILE A 67 24.69 -4.94 5.73
CA ILE A 67 24.35 -6.36 5.74
C ILE A 67 24.13 -6.88 4.32
N SER A 68 24.50 -8.13 4.07
CA SER A 68 24.06 -8.91 2.91
C SER A 68 22.71 -9.55 3.21
N VAL A 69 21.71 -9.25 2.39
CA VAL A 69 20.32 -9.63 2.59
C VAL A 69 20.13 -11.13 2.42
N ARG A 70 19.48 -11.76 3.41
CA ARG A 70 19.08 -13.18 3.36
C ARG A 70 17.58 -13.33 3.23
N LYS A 71 16.82 -12.58 4.04
CA LYS A 71 15.36 -12.62 4.08
C LYS A 71 14.82 -11.21 4.29
N ILE A 72 13.66 -10.95 3.69
CA ILE A 72 12.96 -9.68 3.79
C ILE A 72 11.53 -10.00 4.21
N ASP A 73 11.04 -9.32 5.24
CA ASP A 73 9.68 -9.42 5.74
C ASP A 73 9.06 -8.02 5.76
N PHE A 74 7.89 -7.86 5.13
CA PHE A 74 7.17 -6.58 5.04
C PHE A 74 5.86 -6.66 5.83
N ASP A 75 5.65 -5.69 6.72
CA ASP A 75 4.37 -5.49 7.41
C ASP A 75 3.63 -4.30 6.77
N ALA A 76 2.58 -4.62 6.01
CA ALA A 76 1.76 -3.62 5.33
C ALA A 76 0.94 -2.74 6.28
N GLN A 77 0.58 -3.22 7.48
CA GLN A 77 -0.20 -2.44 8.45
C GLN A 77 0.68 -1.46 9.21
N ALA A 78 1.87 -1.92 9.62
CA ALA A 78 2.84 -1.08 10.32
C ALA A 78 3.64 -0.17 9.37
N GLY A 79 3.67 -0.48 8.06
CA GLY A 79 4.54 0.19 7.10
C GLY A 79 6.01 0.01 7.48
N GLN A 80 6.38 -1.21 7.88
CA GLN A 80 7.73 -1.53 8.35
C GLN A 80 8.34 -2.64 7.50
N LEU A 81 9.64 -2.51 7.23
CA LEU A 81 10.40 -3.48 6.47
C LEU A 81 11.54 -4.04 7.34
N HIS A 82 11.49 -5.34 7.58
CA HIS A 82 12.50 -6.07 8.34
C HIS A 82 13.42 -6.83 7.38
N ILE A 83 14.71 -6.51 7.42
CA ILE A 83 15.71 -7.09 6.52
C ILE A 83 16.69 -7.90 7.35
N ASN A 84 16.57 -9.22 7.29
CA ASN A 84 17.50 -10.12 7.94
C ASN A 84 18.69 -10.42 7.03
N GLY A 85 19.90 -10.33 7.59
CA GLY A 85 21.12 -10.55 6.83
C GLY A 85 22.36 -10.72 7.70
N GLN A 86 23.50 -10.90 7.04
CA GLN A 86 24.80 -11.01 7.70
C GLN A 86 25.59 -9.73 7.51
N VAL A 87 26.25 -9.25 8.57
CA VAL A 87 27.12 -8.07 8.50
C VAL A 87 28.29 -8.33 7.56
N THR A 88 28.49 -7.46 6.56
CA THR A 88 29.55 -7.61 5.55
C THR A 88 30.75 -6.71 5.81
N GLU A 89 30.56 -5.57 6.46
CA GLU A 89 31.61 -4.60 6.78
C GLU A 89 31.98 -4.63 8.26
N GLU A 90 33.25 -4.41 8.57
CA GLU A 90 33.72 -4.34 9.95
C GLU A 90 33.05 -3.16 10.67
N ASN A 91 32.44 -3.45 11.83
CA ASN A 91 31.85 -2.45 12.70
C ASN A 91 32.48 -2.54 14.08
N LYS A 92 32.62 -1.39 14.76
CA LYS A 92 33.16 -1.33 16.13
C LYS A 92 32.39 -2.19 17.14
N ILE A 93 31.13 -2.50 16.84
CA ILE A 93 30.20 -3.16 17.76
C ILE A 93 29.86 -4.59 17.33
N VAL A 94 29.91 -4.89 16.03
CA VAL A 94 29.44 -6.16 15.47
C VAL A 94 30.48 -6.72 14.51
N SER A 95 30.92 -7.95 14.76
CA SER A 95 31.84 -8.67 13.90
C SER A 95 31.20 -9.03 12.55
N VAL A 96 32.02 -9.06 11.51
CA VAL A 96 31.64 -9.53 10.17
C VAL A 96 31.09 -10.97 10.24
N GLY A 97 30.07 -11.27 9.46
CA GLY A 97 29.41 -12.58 9.37
C GLY A 97 28.31 -12.81 10.41
N MET A 98 28.20 -11.97 11.44
CA MET A 98 27.12 -12.06 12.42
C MET A 98 25.78 -11.66 11.81
N PHE A 99 24.72 -12.34 12.22
CA PHE A 99 23.36 -12.01 11.77
C PHE A 99 22.79 -10.79 12.49
N HIS A 100 22.08 -9.97 11.73
CA HIS A 100 21.29 -8.86 12.24
C HIS A 100 20.02 -8.68 11.41
N THR A 101 18.99 -8.12 12.03
CA THR A 101 17.79 -7.66 11.33
C THR A 101 17.82 -6.14 11.33
N LEU A 102 17.89 -5.54 10.14
CA LEU A 102 17.73 -4.10 9.95
C LEU A 102 16.25 -3.78 9.82
N ASP A 103 15.76 -2.92 10.70
CA ASP A 103 14.41 -2.37 10.61
C ASP A 103 14.48 -1.05 9.86
N LEU A 104 13.98 -1.00 8.63
CA LEU A 104 13.87 0.26 7.91
C LEU A 104 12.69 1.04 8.46
N GLU A 105 12.96 2.31 8.81
CA GLU A 105 11.98 3.24 9.35
C GLU A 105 11.73 4.37 8.35
N LEU A 106 10.52 4.94 8.41
CA LEU A 106 10.23 6.20 7.72
C LEU A 106 11.16 7.31 8.20
N HIS A 107 11.42 8.26 7.31
CA HIS A 107 12.25 9.44 7.56
C HIS A 107 13.70 9.14 7.94
N ARG A 108 14.24 7.98 7.52
CA ARG A 108 15.65 7.63 7.68
C ARG A 108 16.26 7.12 6.39
N ASN A 109 17.45 7.61 6.06
CA ASN A 109 18.17 7.16 4.87
C ASN A 109 18.57 5.68 5.01
N PHE A 110 18.38 4.92 3.93
CA PHE A 110 19.06 3.65 3.72
C PHE A 110 19.78 3.68 2.37
N THR A 111 20.87 2.93 2.26
CA THR A 111 21.61 2.78 1.01
C THR A 111 21.52 1.34 0.55
N LEU A 112 21.00 1.14 -0.66
CA LEU A 112 20.94 -0.14 -1.33
C LEU A 112 22.11 -0.23 -2.31
N ILE A 113 22.83 -1.33 -2.25
CA ILE A 113 23.99 -1.63 -3.09
C ILE A 113 23.65 -2.93 -3.83
N LYS A 114 23.74 -2.88 -5.16
CA LYS A 114 23.46 -4.00 -6.06
C LYS A 114 24.65 -4.24 -6.97
N SER A 115 24.85 -5.51 -7.33
CA SER A 115 25.80 -5.90 -8.38
C SER A 115 25.35 -5.41 -9.75
N GLU A 116 24.03 -5.32 -9.98
CA GLU A 116 23.45 -4.88 -11.25
C GLU A 116 22.17 -4.07 -11.01
N TRP A 117 22.13 -2.88 -11.60
CA TRP A 117 20.97 -2.00 -11.64
C TRP A 117 20.34 -2.02 -13.03
N ASP A 118 19.54 -3.05 -13.32
CA ASP A 118 18.84 -3.14 -14.61
C ASP A 118 17.82 -2.00 -14.84
N SER A 119 17.35 -1.85 -16.08
CA SER A 119 16.38 -0.82 -16.46
C SER A 119 15.07 -0.94 -15.68
N VAL A 120 14.67 -2.15 -15.31
CA VAL A 120 13.46 -2.42 -14.53
C VAL A 120 13.63 -1.90 -13.11
N THR A 121 14.72 -2.24 -12.42
CA THR A 121 15.04 -1.78 -11.06
C THR A 121 15.16 -0.26 -11.02
N LEU A 122 15.78 0.34 -12.03
CA LEU A 122 15.85 1.80 -12.16
C LEU A 122 14.48 2.45 -12.42
N GLY A 123 13.62 1.77 -13.17
CA GLY A 123 12.22 2.14 -13.36
C GLY A 123 11.46 2.18 -12.04
N VAL A 124 11.60 1.14 -11.20
CA VAL A 124 10.99 1.09 -9.86
C VAL A 124 11.48 2.23 -8.97
N VAL A 125 12.78 2.55 -8.98
CA VAL A 125 13.31 3.70 -8.22
C VAL A 125 12.70 5.01 -8.73
N LYS A 126 12.61 5.18 -10.06
CA LYS A 126 12.05 6.40 -10.65
C LYS A 126 10.57 6.56 -10.28
N GLU A 127 9.79 5.49 -10.37
CA GLU A 127 8.38 5.46 -9.99
C GLU A 127 8.19 5.78 -8.52
N ALA A 128 8.93 5.12 -7.63
CA ALA A 128 8.85 5.39 -6.20
C ALA A 128 9.29 6.82 -5.81
N CYS A 129 10.12 7.45 -6.65
CA CYS A 129 10.57 8.83 -6.50
C CYS A 129 9.71 9.87 -7.19
N ASP A 130 8.73 9.46 -8.00
CA ASP A 130 7.79 10.40 -8.56
C ASP A 130 6.83 10.88 -7.46
N ALA A 131 6.68 12.21 -7.40
CA ALA A 131 5.75 12.87 -6.50
C ALA A 131 4.42 13.19 -7.21
N GLY A 132 4.37 13.04 -8.54
CA GLY A 132 3.34 13.60 -9.40
C GLY A 132 1.98 12.92 -9.36
N ASP A 133 1.85 11.68 -8.86
CA ASP A 133 0.63 10.88 -9.09
C ASP A 133 0.13 10.06 -7.89
N ARG A 134 0.44 10.48 -6.66
CA ARG A 134 -0.05 9.80 -5.43
C ARG A 134 -1.50 10.13 -5.10
N ALA A 135 -2.37 9.77 -6.02
CA ALA A 135 -3.81 9.87 -5.89
C ALA A 135 -4.31 8.90 -4.81
N GLU A 136 -4.41 9.36 -3.58
CA GLU A 136 -5.11 8.59 -2.56
C GLU A 136 -6.62 8.63 -2.85
N ILE A 137 -7.23 7.46 -2.95
CA ILE A 137 -8.67 7.28 -3.01
C ILE A 137 -9.14 6.84 -1.63
N GLY A 138 -10.08 7.56 -1.04
CA GLY A 138 -10.72 7.14 0.19
C GLY A 138 -11.82 6.14 -0.16
N ALA A 139 -11.89 5.00 0.52
CA ALA A 139 -12.97 4.05 0.31
C ALA A 139 -13.54 3.56 1.64
N VAL A 140 -14.87 3.48 1.70
CA VAL A 140 -15.61 2.92 2.82
C VAL A 140 -16.50 1.83 2.28
N VAL A 141 -16.17 0.58 2.59
CA VAL A 141 -17.03 -0.57 2.28
C VAL A 141 -17.81 -0.92 3.52
N LEU A 142 -19.14 -0.97 3.40
CA LEU A 142 -20.01 -1.13 4.55
C LEU A 142 -21.20 -2.04 4.26
N GLN A 143 -21.70 -2.65 5.32
CA GLN A 143 -22.98 -3.34 5.42
C GLN A 143 -23.59 -3.00 6.79
N GLU A 144 -24.81 -3.45 7.07
CA GLU A 144 -25.44 -3.17 8.36
C GLU A 144 -24.58 -3.72 9.52
N GLY A 145 -24.08 -2.81 10.37
CA GLY A 145 -23.29 -3.13 11.55
C GLY A 145 -21.82 -3.47 11.30
N PHE A 146 -21.33 -3.34 10.07
CA PHE A 146 -19.93 -3.60 9.74
C PHE A 146 -19.43 -2.65 8.66
N ALA A 147 -18.28 -2.02 8.88
CA ALA A 147 -17.65 -1.13 7.90
C ALA A 147 -16.12 -1.24 7.94
N ASN A 148 -15.50 -1.03 6.77
CA ASN A 148 -14.06 -0.92 6.61
C ASN A 148 -13.74 0.43 5.97
N VAL A 149 -12.99 1.25 6.69
CA VAL A 149 -12.45 2.51 6.20
C VAL A 149 -11.03 2.25 5.72
N CYS A 150 -10.78 2.52 4.44
CA CYS A 150 -9.53 2.20 3.78
C CYS A 150 -9.09 3.31 2.82
N PHE A 151 -7.79 3.32 2.54
CA PHE A 151 -7.21 4.08 1.44
C PHE A 151 -6.81 3.11 0.34
N ILE A 152 -7.08 3.49 -0.89
CA ILE A 152 -6.56 2.82 -2.06
C ILE A 152 -5.49 3.74 -2.62
N THR A 153 -4.24 3.32 -2.48
CA THR A 153 -3.09 3.97 -3.09
C THR A 153 -2.83 3.32 -4.46
N GLU A 154 -1.77 3.76 -5.13
CA GLU A 154 -1.39 3.22 -6.43
C GLU A 154 -1.01 1.74 -6.36
N HIS A 155 -0.39 1.32 -5.26
CA HIS A 155 0.15 -0.03 -5.13
C HIS A 155 -0.53 -0.92 -4.08
N MET A 156 -1.29 -0.35 -3.14
CA MET A 156 -1.89 -1.12 -2.06
C MET A 156 -3.22 -0.55 -1.56
N THR A 157 -4.01 -1.43 -0.94
CA THR A 157 -5.18 -1.03 -0.16
C THR A 157 -4.83 -1.07 1.32
N LEU A 158 -4.82 0.09 1.97
CA LEU A 158 -4.54 0.25 3.39
C LEU A 158 -5.83 0.28 4.20
N LEU A 159 -6.09 -0.75 5.00
CA LEU A 159 -7.17 -0.72 5.99
C LEU A 159 -6.78 0.17 7.17
N ARG A 160 -7.50 1.28 7.37
CA ARG A 160 -7.26 2.20 8.50
C ARG A 160 -8.06 1.82 9.72
N GLN A 161 -9.32 1.45 9.54
CA GLN A 161 -10.19 1.09 10.64
C GLN A 161 -11.23 0.06 10.20
N ARG A 162 -11.34 -1.00 11.00
CA ARG A 162 -12.47 -1.94 10.96
C ARG A 162 -13.46 -1.55 12.04
N ILE A 163 -14.72 -1.41 11.68
CA ILE A 163 -15.82 -0.99 12.55
C ILE A 163 -16.84 -2.11 12.61
N GLU A 164 -17.20 -2.53 13.81
CA GLU A 164 -18.20 -3.56 14.05
C GLU A 164 -19.13 -3.07 15.16
N VAL A 165 -20.38 -2.81 14.82
CA VAL A 165 -21.41 -2.29 15.73
C VAL A 165 -22.65 -3.17 15.58
N PRO A 166 -23.13 -3.82 16.65
CA PRO A 166 -24.30 -4.69 16.54
C PRO A 166 -25.55 -3.86 16.24
N VAL A 167 -26.11 -4.02 15.04
CA VAL A 167 -27.38 -3.41 14.64
C VAL A 167 -28.52 -4.42 14.86
N PRO A 168 -29.53 -4.10 15.71
CA PRO A 168 -30.66 -5.00 15.95
C PRO A 168 -31.45 -5.25 14.66
N ARG A 169 -31.85 -6.49 14.36
CA ARG A 169 -32.66 -6.79 13.18
C ARG A 169 -34.01 -6.06 13.19
N LYS A 170 -34.48 -5.67 12.00
CA LYS A 170 -35.81 -5.10 11.80
C LYS A 170 -36.88 -6.09 12.27
N ARG A 171 -37.75 -5.67 13.20
CA ARG A 171 -38.88 -6.48 13.71
C ARG A 171 -40.19 -5.95 13.15
N VAL A 172 -41.13 -6.87 12.90
CA VAL A 172 -42.49 -6.51 12.50
C VAL A 172 -43.18 -5.85 13.70
N GLY A 173 -43.65 -4.61 13.54
CA GLY A 173 -44.37 -3.84 14.57
C GLY A 173 -43.58 -2.69 15.23
N SER A 174 -42.24 -2.69 15.18
CA SER A 174 -41.44 -1.54 15.63
C SER A 174 -40.05 -1.55 14.98
N THR A 175 -39.70 -0.45 14.31
CA THR A 175 -38.39 -0.21 13.67
C THR A 175 -37.46 0.68 14.50
N THR A 176 -37.95 1.23 15.62
CA THR A 176 -37.26 2.28 16.38
C THR A 176 -35.91 1.83 16.94
N SER A 177 -35.78 0.56 17.36
CA SER A 177 -34.50 0.02 17.86
C SER A 177 -33.49 -0.21 16.73
N TYR A 178 -33.95 -0.65 15.55
CA TYR A 178 -33.14 -0.79 14.35
C TYR A 178 -32.63 0.58 13.89
N GLU A 179 -33.51 1.57 13.77
CA GLU A 179 -33.15 2.94 13.34
C GLU A 179 -32.13 3.59 14.29
N LYS A 180 -32.34 3.48 15.61
CA LYS A 180 -31.36 3.96 16.60
C LYS A 180 -30.02 3.22 16.52
N GLY A 181 -30.04 1.92 16.23
CA GLY A 181 -28.83 1.12 16.04
C GLY A 181 -28.05 1.56 14.79
N LEU A 182 -28.77 1.76 13.68
CA LEU A 182 -28.20 2.20 12.42
C LEU A 182 -27.62 3.62 12.51
N GLN A 183 -28.32 4.53 13.20
CA GLN A 183 -27.82 5.90 13.43
C GLN A 183 -26.52 5.91 14.26
N LYS A 184 -26.43 5.07 15.30
CA LYS A 184 -25.18 4.90 16.06
C LYS A 184 -24.05 4.33 15.21
N PHE A 185 -24.36 3.36 14.35
CA PHE A 185 -23.38 2.82 13.41
C PHE A 185 -22.86 3.90 12.46
N TYR A 186 -23.76 4.72 11.88
CA TYR A 186 -23.36 5.83 11.01
C TYR A 186 -22.52 6.89 11.73
N ASP A 187 -22.81 7.21 12.99
CA ASP A 187 -22.00 8.13 13.78
C ASP A 187 -20.56 7.61 13.93
N VAL A 188 -20.38 6.33 14.31
CA VAL A 188 -19.05 5.72 14.44
C VAL A 188 -18.28 5.74 13.11
N VAL A 189 -18.96 5.46 12.00
CA VAL A 189 -18.35 5.51 10.66
C VAL A 189 -17.99 6.94 10.27
N TYR A 190 -18.85 7.92 10.54
CA TYR A 190 -18.58 9.34 10.29
C TYR A 190 -17.36 9.85 11.07
N GLN A 191 -17.26 9.51 12.35
CA GLN A 191 -16.11 9.86 13.18
C GLN A 191 -14.81 9.24 12.65
N SER A 192 -14.87 8.00 12.14
CA SER A 192 -13.72 7.34 11.51
C SER A 192 -13.28 8.05 10.23
N ILE A 193 -14.24 8.42 9.37
CA ILE A 193 -13.98 9.15 8.12
C ILE A 193 -13.28 10.47 8.44
N ILE A 194 -13.80 11.29 9.37
CA ILE A 194 -13.18 12.59 9.70
C ILE A 194 -11.78 12.42 10.30
N ARG A 195 -11.57 11.39 11.10
CA ARG A 195 -10.29 11.13 11.74
C ARG A 195 -9.21 10.74 10.73
N HIS A 196 -9.57 9.94 9.73
CA HIS A 196 -8.60 9.32 8.84
C HIS A 196 -8.46 10.03 7.50
N PHE A 197 -9.55 10.55 6.92
CA PHE A 197 -9.53 11.12 5.57
C PHE A 197 -9.10 12.58 5.57
N ASP A 198 -8.03 12.89 4.84
CA ASP A 198 -7.72 14.27 4.45
C ASP A 198 -8.45 14.61 3.15
N PHE A 199 -9.51 15.41 3.28
CA PHE A 199 -10.35 15.79 2.14
C PHE A 199 -9.63 16.66 1.10
N ASN A 200 -8.47 17.24 1.42
CA ASN A 200 -7.70 18.05 0.47
C ASN A 200 -6.90 17.17 -0.48
N THR A 201 -6.29 16.09 0.02
CA THR A 201 -5.43 15.18 -0.75
C THR A 201 -6.25 14.17 -1.56
N LEU A 202 -7.35 13.69 -1.00
CA LEU A 202 -8.19 12.67 -1.63
C LEU A 202 -8.79 13.15 -2.95
N LYS A 203 -8.61 12.40 -4.04
CA LYS A 203 -9.23 12.70 -5.34
C LYS A 203 -10.74 12.37 -5.32
N VAL A 204 -11.10 11.21 -4.78
CA VAL A 204 -12.47 10.73 -4.66
C VAL A 204 -12.66 9.94 -3.36
N ILE A 205 -13.89 9.93 -2.85
CA ILE A 205 -14.32 9.14 -1.69
C ILE A 205 -15.43 8.20 -2.14
N LEU A 206 -15.14 6.90 -2.13
CA LEU A 206 -16.05 5.83 -2.49
C LEU A 206 -16.81 5.34 -1.25
N LEU A 207 -18.14 5.30 -1.34
CA LEU A 207 -19.02 4.68 -0.35
C LEU A 207 -19.68 3.47 -1.01
N ALA A 208 -19.29 2.27 -0.59
CA ALA A 208 -19.72 1.02 -1.21
C ALA A 208 -20.55 0.16 -0.25
N SER A 209 -21.73 -0.27 -0.67
CA SER A 209 -22.54 -1.20 0.12
C SER A 209 -23.45 -2.10 -0.72
N PRO A 210 -23.86 -3.26 -0.19
CA PRO A 210 -25.03 -3.95 -0.69
C PRO A 210 -26.30 -3.17 -0.34
N GLY A 211 -27.15 -2.91 -1.34
CA GLY A 211 -28.38 -2.13 -1.18
C GLY A 211 -28.13 -0.65 -0.85
N PHE A 212 -28.96 -0.07 0.02
CA PHE A 212 -29.08 1.38 0.23
C PHE A 212 -28.26 1.93 1.41
N VAL A 213 -27.39 1.12 2.02
CA VAL A 213 -26.71 1.52 3.27
C VAL A 213 -25.71 2.67 3.04
N ALA A 214 -25.00 2.67 1.89
CA ALA A 214 -24.06 3.72 1.50
C ALA A 214 -24.76 5.05 1.19
N GLU A 215 -25.95 5.02 0.57
CA GLU A 215 -26.77 6.21 0.35
C GLU A 215 -27.21 6.82 1.68
N GLY A 216 -27.74 5.99 2.59
CA GLY A 216 -28.12 6.43 3.93
C GLY A 216 -26.93 7.02 4.72
N LEU A 217 -25.74 6.42 4.61
CA LEU A 217 -24.53 6.99 5.20
C LEU A 217 -24.17 8.34 4.57
N LYS A 218 -24.24 8.48 3.24
CA LYS A 218 -23.94 9.74 2.54
C LYS A 218 -24.86 10.87 2.99
N GLU A 219 -26.16 10.60 3.11
CA GLU A 219 -27.13 11.55 3.65
C GLU A 219 -26.80 11.93 5.10
N TYR A 220 -26.50 10.94 5.94
CA TYR A 220 -26.12 11.17 7.33
C TYR A 220 -24.86 12.04 7.47
N ILE A 221 -23.82 11.78 6.65
CA ILE A 221 -22.58 12.57 6.61
C ILE A 221 -22.90 14.03 6.28
N PHE A 222 -23.71 14.29 5.26
CA PHE A 222 -24.00 15.66 4.83
C PHE A 222 -24.93 16.41 5.78
N LEU A 223 -25.90 15.73 6.38
CA LEU A 223 -26.76 16.32 7.42
C LEU A 223 -25.94 16.69 8.66
N THR A 224 -25.09 15.77 9.13
CA THR A 224 -24.25 15.99 10.31
C THR A 224 -23.20 17.08 10.05
N ALA A 225 -22.59 17.10 8.86
CA ALA A 225 -21.63 18.15 8.47
C ALA A 225 -22.29 19.53 8.38
N LEU A 226 -23.56 19.61 7.95
CA LEU A 226 -24.31 20.86 7.94
C LEU A 226 -24.67 21.34 9.36
N GLN A 227 -25.07 20.41 10.24
CA GLN A 227 -25.39 20.73 11.64
C GLN A 227 -24.17 21.18 12.45
N THR A 228 -22.99 20.62 12.14
CA THR A 228 -21.71 20.91 12.82
C THR A 228 -20.88 22.00 12.13
N ASP A 229 -21.36 22.55 11.00
CA ASP A 229 -20.63 23.48 10.12
C ASP A 229 -19.21 23.00 9.73
N TYR A 230 -19.07 21.69 9.45
CA TYR A 230 -17.78 21.11 9.10
C TYR A 230 -17.43 21.34 7.62
N LYS A 231 -16.83 22.50 7.35
CA LYS A 231 -16.48 22.99 6.01
C LYS A 231 -15.72 22.01 5.10
N PRO A 232 -14.74 21.21 5.55
CA PRO A 232 -13.99 20.29 4.67
C PRO A 232 -14.87 19.28 3.94
N VAL A 233 -15.86 18.70 4.64
CA VAL A 233 -16.83 17.77 4.04
C VAL A 233 -17.79 18.51 3.11
N LEU A 234 -18.23 19.71 3.50
CA LEU A 234 -19.15 20.52 2.69
C LEU A 234 -18.53 20.96 1.36
N HIS A 235 -17.25 21.35 1.35
CA HIS A 235 -16.50 21.69 0.13
C HIS A 235 -16.23 20.46 -0.75
N SER A 236 -16.08 19.28 -0.13
CA SER A 236 -15.75 18.03 -0.82
C SER A 236 -16.95 17.18 -1.19
N LYS A 237 -18.19 17.71 -1.11
CA LYS A 237 -19.42 16.97 -1.45
C LYS A 237 -19.38 16.28 -2.81
N LYS A 238 -18.78 16.92 -3.81
CA LYS A 238 -18.64 16.37 -5.19
C LYS A 238 -17.70 15.16 -5.26
N LYS A 239 -16.81 14.99 -4.28
CA LYS A 239 -15.88 13.84 -4.21
C LYS A 239 -16.55 12.56 -3.72
N PHE A 240 -17.73 12.63 -3.10
CA PHE A 240 -18.43 11.46 -2.57
C PHE A 240 -19.25 10.73 -3.63
N VAL A 241 -18.77 9.55 -4.02
CA VAL A 241 -19.42 8.65 -4.99
C VAL A 241 -19.95 7.42 -4.25
N THR A 242 -21.22 7.12 -4.44
CA THR A 242 -21.88 5.92 -3.89
C THR A 242 -21.88 4.84 -4.95
N VAL A 243 -21.53 3.62 -4.58
CA VAL A 243 -21.37 2.48 -5.50
C VAL A 243 -21.99 1.24 -4.90
N HIS A 244 -22.63 0.42 -5.73
CA HIS A 244 -23.12 -0.88 -5.30
C HIS A 244 -21.95 -1.87 -5.13
N CYS A 245 -22.02 -2.72 -4.11
CA CYS A 245 -21.12 -3.87 -3.99
C CYS A 245 -21.82 -5.08 -3.38
N SER A 246 -21.30 -6.28 -3.65
CA SER A 246 -21.88 -7.53 -3.15
C SER A 246 -21.82 -7.70 -1.62
N THR A 247 -20.74 -7.25 -0.97
CA THR A 247 -20.54 -7.42 0.48
C THR A 247 -19.86 -6.22 1.14
N GLY A 248 -19.93 -6.10 2.47
CA GLY A 248 -19.24 -5.07 3.25
C GLY A 248 -17.72 -5.26 3.44
N HIS A 249 -17.12 -6.28 2.84
CA HIS A 249 -15.72 -6.68 3.06
C HIS A 249 -14.74 -6.06 2.03
N ILE A 250 -13.46 -6.02 2.37
CA ILE A 250 -12.39 -5.37 1.58
C ILE A 250 -12.29 -5.96 0.17
N HIS A 251 -12.52 -7.26 -0.01
CA HIS A 251 -12.46 -7.89 -1.34
C HIS A 251 -13.50 -7.33 -2.32
N SER A 252 -14.59 -6.72 -1.84
CA SER A 252 -15.58 -6.05 -2.68
C SER A 252 -15.04 -4.80 -3.36
N LEU A 253 -13.93 -4.22 -2.90
CA LEU A 253 -13.33 -3.05 -3.56
C LEU A 253 -12.95 -3.34 -5.01
N ASN A 254 -12.54 -4.57 -5.30
CA ASN A 254 -12.24 -4.99 -6.67
C ASN A 254 -13.49 -4.95 -7.58
N GLU A 255 -14.68 -5.16 -7.04
CA GLU A 255 -15.96 -5.02 -7.77
C GLU A 255 -16.30 -3.53 -7.95
N VAL A 256 -16.16 -2.74 -6.88
CA VAL A 256 -16.46 -1.30 -6.85
C VAL A 256 -15.61 -0.55 -7.88
N LEU A 257 -14.32 -0.85 -7.95
CA LEU A 257 -13.39 -0.16 -8.85
C LEU A 257 -13.63 -0.49 -10.34
N LYS A 258 -14.29 -1.61 -10.64
CA LYS A 258 -14.69 -1.99 -12.01
C LYS A 258 -15.99 -1.33 -12.45
N SER A 259 -16.75 -0.74 -11.53
CA SER A 259 -18.01 -0.10 -11.88
C SER A 259 -17.78 1.10 -12.82
N PRO A 260 -18.63 1.30 -13.84
CA PRO A 260 -18.42 2.36 -14.84
C PRO A 260 -18.46 3.77 -14.25
N GLU A 261 -19.24 3.96 -13.18
CA GLU A 261 -19.34 5.24 -12.44
C GLU A 261 -17.99 5.65 -11.82
N VAL A 262 -17.26 4.66 -11.29
CA VAL A 262 -15.95 4.85 -10.69
C VAL A 262 -14.87 4.92 -11.75
N ALA A 263 -14.93 4.06 -12.77
CA ALA A 263 -13.95 4.01 -13.85
C ALA A 263 -13.84 5.33 -14.62
N ALA A 264 -14.96 6.03 -14.86
CA ALA A 264 -14.95 7.35 -15.50
C ALA A 264 -14.25 8.42 -14.63
N THR A 265 -14.41 8.33 -13.32
CA THR A 265 -13.83 9.28 -12.35
C THR A 265 -12.35 8.98 -12.08
N LEU A 266 -11.94 7.72 -12.21
CA LEU A 266 -10.60 7.21 -11.93
C LEU A 266 -9.78 6.88 -13.19
N ALA A 267 -10.23 7.27 -14.39
CA ALA A 267 -9.65 6.86 -15.67
C ALA A 267 -8.13 7.12 -15.78
N ASP A 268 -7.64 8.19 -15.15
CA ASP A 268 -6.22 8.58 -15.21
C ASP A 268 -5.34 7.89 -14.17
N THR A 269 -5.92 7.14 -13.21
CA THR A 269 -5.16 6.44 -12.17
C THR A 269 -4.48 5.18 -12.71
N LYS A 270 -3.32 4.82 -12.17
CA LYS A 270 -2.60 3.59 -12.54
C LYS A 270 -3.45 2.34 -12.32
N PHE A 271 -4.17 2.29 -11.20
CA PHE A 271 -5.07 1.18 -10.87
C PHE A 271 -6.10 0.91 -11.97
N ALA A 272 -6.70 1.96 -12.55
CA ALA A 272 -7.66 1.82 -13.64
C ALA A 272 -7.00 1.25 -14.92
N LYS A 273 -5.77 1.67 -15.23
CA LYS A 273 -5.00 1.14 -16.37
C LYS A 273 -4.64 -0.34 -16.18
N GLU A 274 -4.21 -0.73 -14.98
CA GLU A 274 -3.90 -2.12 -14.63
C GLU A 274 -5.14 -3.01 -14.69
N THR A 275 -6.27 -2.53 -14.14
CA THR A 275 -7.54 -3.26 -14.18
C THR A 275 -8.02 -3.46 -15.62
N LYS A 276 -7.93 -2.42 -16.46
CA LYS A 276 -8.29 -2.51 -17.88
C LYS A 276 -7.40 -3.48 -18.67
N ALA A 277 -6.11 -3.55 -18.36
CA ALA A 277 -5.21 -4.52 -18.97
C ALA A 277 -5.63 -5.97 -18.65
N MET A 278 -6.00 -6.23 -17.39
CA MET A 278 -6.52 -7.54 -16.97
C MET A 278 -7.86 -7.87 -17.64
N GLU A 279 -8.78 -6.90 -17.74
CA GLU A 279 -10.04 -7.08 -18.46
C GLU A 279 -9.82 -7.41 -19.93
N THR A 280 -8.93 -6.67 -20.60
CA THR A 280 -8.58 -6.93 -22.00
C THR A 280 -8.01 -8.35 -22.15
N PHE A 281 -7.20 -8.81 -21.19
CA PHE A 281 -6.68 -10.18 -21.17
C PHE A 281 -7.79 -11.24 -21.04
N PHE A 282 -8.72 -11.07 -20.09
CA PHE A 282 -9.85 -11.99 -19.92
C PHE A 282 -10.80 -11.97 -21.13
N GLU A 283 -11.09 -10.80 -21.68
CA GLU A 283 -11.89 -10.67 -22.91
C GLU A 283 -11.22 -11.36 -24.10
N MET A 284 -9.89 -11.27 -24.21
CA MET A 284 -9.15 -11.96 -25.26
C MET A 284 -9.21 -13.47 -25.08
N MET A 285 -9.11 -13.99 -23.85
CA MET A 285 -9.29 -15.43 -23.61
C MET A 285 -10.70 -15.92 -23.97
N GLU A 286 -11.74 -15.12 -23.75
CA GLU A 286 -13.12 -15.49 -24.09
C GLU A 286 -13.39 -15.42 -25.61
N LYS A 287 -12.82 -14.42 -26.31
CA LYS A 287 -13.07 -14.17 -27.74
C LYS A 287 -12.11 -14.92 -28.67
N ASP A 288 -10.85 -15.08 -28.29
CA ASP A 288 -9.77 -15.66 -29.11
C ASP A 288 -8.70 -16.34 -28.23
N GLU A 289 -8.95 -17.61 -27.90
CA GLU A 289 -8.12 -18.43 -27.01
C GLU A 289 -6.65 -18.54 -27.46
N PHE A 290 -6.32 -18.31 -28.73
CA PHE A 290 -4.95 -18.45 -29.24
C PHE A 290 -4.12 -17.16 -29.18
N ARG A 291 -4.71 -16.05 -28.73
CA ARG A 291 -4.03 -14.74 -28.61
C ARG A 291 -3.53 -14.43 -27.22
N ALA A 292 -4.24 -14.88 -26.18
CA ALA A 292 -3.89 -14.63 -24.79
C ALA A 292 -3.20 -15.86 -24.18
N TRP A 293 -1.97 -15.69 -23.69
CA TRP A 293 -1.18 -16.76 -23.10
C TRP A 293 -0.73 -16.37 -21.68
N TYR A 294 -0.68 -17.34 -20.78
CA TYR A 294 -0.14 -17.18 -19.43
C TYR A 294 0.71 -18.39 -19.06
N GLY A 295 1.74 -18.18 -18.24
CA GLY A 295 2.70 -19.21 -17.85
C GLY A 295 4.11 -18.93 -18.40
N PRO A 296 5.19 -19.26 -17.65
CA PRO A 296 6.56 -18.91 -18.05
C PRO A 296 6.94 -19.45 -19.44
N LYS A 297 6.62 -20.72 -19.71
CA LYS A 297 7.01 -21.40 -20.96
C LYS A 297 6.21 -20.91 -22.16
N GLU A 298 4.92 -20.67 -21.95
CA GLU A 298 3.98 -20.18 -22.96
C GLU A 298 4.36 -18.76 -23.38
N VAL A 299 4.70 -17.90 -22.41
CA VAL A 299 5.16 -16.52 -22.65
C VAL A 299 6.51 -16.50 -23.36
N GLU A 300 7.49 -17.31 -22.95
CA GLU A 300 8.79 -17.42 -23.64
C GLU A 300 8.60 -17.79 -25.12
N ARG A 301 7.79 -18.81 -25.42
CA ARG A 301 7.49 -19.23 -26.79
C ARG A 301 6.80 -18.13 -27.60
N ALA A 302 5.89 -17.39 -26.99
CA ALA A 302 5.22 -16.27 -27.65
C ALA A 302 6.20 -15.16 -28.01
N VAL A 303 7.11 -14.80 -27.08
CA VAL A 303 8.17 -13.80 -27.32
C VAL A 303 9.12 -14.26 -28.44
N ASP A 304 9.55 -15.52 -28.43
CA ASP A 304 10.43 -16.07 -29.45
C ASP A 304 9.79 -16.04 -30.84
N LYS A 305 8.48 -16.36 -30.93
CA LYS A 305 7.73 -16.30 -32.19
C LYS A 305 7.61 -14.87 -32.74
N VAL A 306 7.40 -13.88 -31.87
CA VAL A 306 7.37 -12.47 -32.28
C VAL A 306 8.74 -12.01 -32.79
N ARG A 307 9.83 -12.47 -32.15
CA ARG A 307 11.20 -12.19 -32.59
C ARG A 307 11.51 -12.85 -33.95
N SER A 308 11.06 -14.08 -34.18
CA SER A 308 11.27 -14.76 -35.47
C SER A 308 10.50 -14.13 -36.63
N ASP A 309 9.34 -13.53 -36.35
CA ASP A 309 8.48 -12.89 -37.36
C ASP A 309 8.92 -11.45 -37.71
N GLY A 310 10.02 -10.94 -37.14
CA GLY A 310 10.62 -9.64 -37.50
C GLY A 310 9.80 -8.41 -37.09
N ARG A 311 8.79 -8.58 -36.21
CA ARG A 311 7.92 -7.49 -35.73
C ARG A 311 8.33 -6.92 -34.36
N GLY A 312 9.49 -7.32 -33.84
CA GLY A 312 10.03 -6.83 -32.57
C GLY A 312 10.91 -5.60 -32.76
N GLY A 313 10.33 -4.42 -32.58
CA GLY A 313 11.03 -3.14 -32.37
C GLY A 313 10.56 -2.51 -31.07
#